data_AF-A0A2Z6QF60-F1
#
_entry.id   AF-A0A2Z6QF60-F1
#
_cell.length_a   1.000
_cell.length_b   1.000
_cell.length_c   1.000
_cell.angle_alpha   90.00
_cell.angle_beta   90.00
_cell.angle_gamma   90.00
#
_symmetry.space_group_name_H-M   'P 1'
#
loop_
_entity.id
_entity.type
_entity.pdbx_description
1 polymer ?
#
loop_
_entity_poly.entity_id
_entity_poly.type
_entity_poly.pdbx_seq_one_letter_code
_entity_poly.pdbx_strand_id
1 'polypeptide(L)'
;MNTLRKLSLKAHELKTIPAFYYNGRIVSVKLLRQYTNTPQENGNSSESSKLVKVSTPLIFEESELYIPLIPEEPKKPPTAFILFYRDFLNRFREDCSKLMVTEIAKSAGAGWAKLTQEEKNEYKNRHKQLYSEYKKRHDIWLSSLTPRDIIQENKRRKLMFKNDLASEKKKKKLRLIKDPNFPTPPKTPYIYFAMKRMDEGSGRIGLDKLEELVFDWKRLTFEDKKPYVKEYNEEKLRYEEQMEEYRKMESSL
;
A
#
# COMPACT_ATOMS: atom_id res chain seq x y z
N MET A 1 -65.71 -21.75 10.12
CA MET A 1 -65.03 -21.90 8.80
C MET A 1 -64.33 -20.59 8.51
N ASN A 2 -63.03 -20.44 8.26
CA ASN A 2 -61.98 -21.33 7.78
C ASN A 2 -60.65 -20.99 8.46
N THR A 3 -59.85 -22.04 8.64
CA THR A 3 -58.54 -22.09 9.28
C THR A 3 -57.45 -21.68 8.29
N LEU A 4 -56.65 -20.65 8.59
CA LEU A 4 -55.32 -20.49 7.98
C LEU A 4 -54.26 -20.03 9.01
N ARG A 5 -53.13 -20.73 8.95
CA ARG A 5 -52.11 -20.91 9.98
C ARG A 5 -51.31 -19.63 10.28
N LYS A 6 -51.13 -19.32 11.56
CA LYS A 6 -50.08 -18.40 12.03
C LYS A 6 -48.71 -19.00 11.72
N LEU A 7 -48.01 -18.47 10.73
CA LEU A 7 -46.56 -18.68 10.61
C LEU A 7 -45.87 -17.67 11.53
N SER A 8 -45.37 -18.19 12.67
CA SER A 8 -44.52 -17.48 13.60
C SER A 8 -43.16 -17.24 12.96
N LEU A 9 -42.87 -16.01 12.54
CA LEU A 9 -41.51 -15.56 12.26
C LEU A 9 -40.90 -15.08 13.58
N LYS A 10 -40.19 -15.98 14.26
CA LYS A 10 -39.27 -15.60 15.34
C LYS A 10 -38.17 -14.73 14.74
N ALA A 11 -38.20 -13.43 15.00
CA ALA A 11 -37.04 -12.58 14.83
C ALA A 11 -35.96 -13.06 15.80
N HIS A 12 -34.88 -13.64 15.29
CA HIS A 12 -33.67 -13.81 16.07
C HIS A 12 -33.09 -12.42 16.32
N GLU A 13 -33.03 -12.02 17.59
CA GLU A 13 -32.28 -10.84 18.01
C GLU A 13 -30.78 -11.06 17.72
N LEU A 14 -30.32 -10.62 16.55
CA LEU A 14 -28.92 -10.33 16.37
C LEU A 14 -28.66 -8.96 17.01
N LYS A 15 -28.05 -8.97 18.19
CA LYS A 15 -27.48 -7.80 18.89
C LYS A 15 -26.28 -7.23 18.12
N THR A 16 -26.52 -6.76 16.91
CA THR A 16 -25.53 -6.04 16.08
C THR A 16 -25.99 -4.61 15.90
N ILE A 17 -25.14 -3.66 16.30
CA ILE A 17 -25.37 -2.22 16.12
C ILE A 17 -25.61 -1.96 14.63
N PRO A 18 -26.72 -1.28 14.22
CA PRO A 18 -26.94 -0.95 12.82
C PRO A 18 -25.89 0.08 12.38
N ALA A 19 -24.95 -0.35 11.53
CA ALA A 19 -24.08 0.55 10.80
C ALA A 19 -24.86 1.10 9.60
N PHE A 20 -25.04 2.42 9.54
CA PHE A 20 -25.72 3.08 8.44
C PHE A 20 -24.72 3.43 7.34
N TYR A 21 -25.09 3.24 6.08
CA TYR A 21 -24.21 3.41 4.93
C TYR A 21 -24.75 4.49 3.97
N TYR A 22 -23.88 5.40 3.50
CA TYR A 22 -24.16 6.33 2.40
C TYR A 22 -23.03 6.25 1.38
N ASN A 23 -23.36 6.05 0.09
CA ASN A 23 -22.41 5.78 -0.99
C ASN A 23 -21.35 4.70 -0.63
N GLY A 24 -21.78 3.65 0.07
CA GLY A 24 -20.92 2.52 0.44
C GLY A 24 -19.92 2.78 1.58
N ARG A 25 -20.05 3.88 2.33
CA ARG A 25 -19.20 4.17 3.52
C ARG A 25 -20.04 4.16 4.80
N ILE A 26 -19.46 3.64 5.89
CA ILE A 26 -20.08 3.65 7.22
C ILE A 26 -20.15 5.10 7.72
N VAL A 27 -21.34 5.54 8.10
CA VAL A 27 -21.62 6.89 8.55
C VAL A 27 -22.12 6.86 9.99
N SER A 28 -21.71 7.83 10.82
CA SER A 28 -22.21 7.93 12.19
C SER A 28 -23.71 8.28 12.20
N VAL A 29 -24.45 7.77 13.18
CA VAL A 29 -25.91 8.01 13.34
C VAL A 29 -26.23 9.52 13.44
N LYS A 30 -25.30 10.34 13.94
CA LYS A 30 -25.43 11.80 13.99
C LYS A 30 -25.47 12.45 12.60
N LEU A 31 -24.72 11.91 11.63
CA LEU A 31 -24.69 12.45 10.27
C LEU A 31 -25.99 12.12 9.52
N LEU A 32 -26.57 10.93 9.73
CA LEU A 32 -27.80 10.51 9.04
C LEU A 32 -29.02 11.36 9.46
N ARG A 33 -29.12 11.74 10.75
CA ARG A 33 -30.20 12.59 11.27
C ARG A 33 -30.26 13.98 10.64
N GLN A 34 -29.16 14.47 10.07
CA GLN A 34 -29.11 15.76 9.38
C GLN A 34 -29.70 15.68 7.96
N TYR A 35 -29.74 14.49 7.36
CA TYR A 35 -30.24 14.28 5.99
C TYR A 35 -31.66 13.72 5.91
N THR A 36 -32.21 13.17 7.00
CA THR A 36 -33.58 12.61 7.02
C THR A 36 -34.65 13.57 7.53
N ASN A 37 -34.29 14.79 7.95
CA ASN A 37 -35.25 15.84 8.22
C ASN A 37 -35.61 16.55 6.90
N THR A 38 -36.36 15.85 6.05
CA THR A 38 -37.20 16.47 5.03
C THR A 38 -38.58 16.69 5.64
N PRO A 39 -38.99 17.94 5.96
CA PRO A 39 -40.39 18.22 6.19
C PRO A 39 -41.11 18.21 4.83
N GLN A 40 -42.00 17.24 4.64
CA GLN A 40 -43.07 17.33 3.64
C GLN A 40 -44.01 18.48 4.03
N GLU A 41 -44.51 19.19 3.01
CA GLU A 41 -45.39 20.36 3.08
C GLU A 41 -46.65 20.16 3.93
N ASN A 42 -47.08 21.22 4.63
CA ASN A 42 -48.47 21.70 4.66
C ASN A 42 -48.63 22.97 5.54
N GLY A 43 -49.12 24.07 4.95
CA GLY A 43 -50.06 25.02 5.59
C GLY A 43 -49.55 26.32 6.24
N ASN A 44 -49.67 27.43 5.48
CA ASN A 44 -50.06 28.82 5.85
C ASN A 44 -49.49 29.50 7.13
N SER A 45 -48.74 30.61 6.96
CA SER A 45 -49.23 32.01 7.11
C SER A 45 -48.10 33.07 7.24
N SER A 46 -48.30 34.19 6.53
CA SER A 46 -47.87 35.60 6.77
C SER A 46 -46.39 36.01 7.07
N GLU A 47 -45.79 36.67 6.06
CA GLU A 47 -45.48 38.13 6.02
C GLU A 47 -44.24 38.75 6.74
N SER A 48 -43.48 39.53 5.94
CA SER A 48 -42.59 40.68 6.30
C SER A 48 -41.27 40.38 7.04
N SER A 49 -40.10 41.00 6.82
CA SER A 49 -39.61 42.07 5.94
C SER A 49 -38.06 42.11 6.04
N LYS A 50 -37.41 42.30 4.89
CA LYS A 50 -36.06 42.84 4.58
C LYS A 50 -35.09 43.19 5.73
N LEU A 51 -33.88 42.61 5.67
CA LEU A 51 -32.62 43.30 5.99
C LEU A 51 -31.51 42.84 5.03
N VAL A 52 -30.93 43.80 4.31
CA VAL A 52 -29.78 43.65 3.42
C VAL A 52 -28.52 43.40 4.24
N LYS A 53 -27.78 42.32 3.97
CA LYS A 53 -26.35 42.20 4.30
C LYS A 53 -25.59 41.59 3.13
N VAL A 54 -24.88 42.49 2.45
CA VAL A 54 -23.62 42.34 1.72
C VAL A 54 -23.15 40.90 1.49
N SER A 55 -23.10 40.55 0.20
CA SER A 55 -22.46 39.36 -0.33
C SER A 55 -20.97 39.35 0.04
N THR A 56 -20.62 38.53 1.03
CA THR A 56 -19.28 37.92 1.08
C THR A 56 -19.44 36.53 0.50
N PRO A 57 -18.83 36.17 -0.64
CA PRO A 57 -18.78 34.78 -1.04
C PRO A 57 -17.99 34.05 0.05
N LEU A 58 -18.65 33.14 0.76
CA LEU A 58 -17.96 32.14 1.56
C LEU A 58 -17.13 31.32 0.58
N ILE A 59 -15.88 31.74 0.42
CA ILE A 59 -14.79 30.90 -0.07
C ILE A 59 -14.85 29.68 0.82
N PHE A 60 -15.37 28.58 0.26
CA PHE A 60 -15.29 27.28 0.90
C PHE A 60 -13.81 26.95 0.89
N GLU A 61 -13.13 27.22 2.00
CA GLU A 61 -11.78 26.74 2.21
C GLU A 61 -11.84 25.22 2.14
N GLU A 62 -11.42 24.68 1.00
CA GLU A 62 -11.19 23.26 0.69
C GLU A 62 -10.04 22.67 1.55
N SER A 63 -9.86 23.16 2.77
CA SER A 63 -8.71 22.92 3.65
C SER A 63 -9.09 22.39 5.03
N GLU A 64 -10.25 21.76 5.20
CA GLU A 64 -10.36 20.68 6.19
C GLU A 64 -9.48 19.52 5.74
N LEU A 65 -8.19 19.74 5.94
CA LEU A 65 -7.02 18.96 5.59
C LEU A 65 -7.25 17.52 6.05
N TYR A 66 -7.36 16.64 5.07
CA TYR A 66 -7.04 15.23 5.26
C TYR A 66 -5.59 15.15 5.76
N ILE A 67 -5.41 15.09 7.08
CA ILE A 67 -4.10 14.80 7.66
C ILE A 67 -3.93 13.29 7.50
N PRO A 68 -3.04 12.82 6.60
CA PRO A 68 -2.79 11.40 6.48
C PRO A 68 -2.27 10.91 7.83
N LEU A 69 -2.82 9.78 8.29
CA LEU A 69 -2.47 9.14 9.57
C LEU A 69 -0.96 8.88 9.69
N ILE A 70 -0.27 8.76 8.55
CA ILE A 70 1.17 8.63 8.46
C ILE A 70 1.76 9.74 7.57
N PRO A 71 2.98 10.20 7.83
CA PRO A 71 3.72 11.03 6.89
C PRO A 71 3.78 10.38 5.50
N GLU A 72 3.78 11.19 4.43
CA GLU A 72 3.81 10.64 3.07
C GLU A 72 5.07 9.80 2.83
N GLU A 73 4.88 8.60 2.27
CA GLU A 73 6.01 7.74 1.89
C GLU A 73 6.89 8.47 0.85
N PRO A 74 8.20 8.62 1.11
CA PRO A 74 9.10 9.24 0.15
C PRO A 74 8.97 8.57 -1.23
N LYS A 75 8.91 9.37 -2.29
CA LYS A 75 8.82 8.86 -3.67
C LYS A 75 10.22 8.45 -4.16
N LYS A 76 10.27 7.36 -4.93
CA LYS A 76 11.50 6.96 -5.61
C LYS A 76 11.99 8.07 -6.55
N PRO A 77 13.30 8.28 -6.67
CA PRO A 77 13.83 9.29 -7.57
C PRO A 77 13.58 8.90 -9.02
N PRO A 78 13.57 9.88 -9.94
CA PRO A 78 13.45 9.61 -11.37
C PRO A 78 14.65 8.82 -11.89
N THR A 79 14.44 7.90 -12.83
CA THR A 79 15.54 7.15 -13.46
C THR A 79 16.41 8.08 -14.30
N ALA A 80 17.61 7.61 -14.70
CA ALA A 80 18.56 8.39 -15.50
C ALA A 80 17.92 9.02 -16.75
N PHE A 81 17.14 8.25 -17.51
CA PHE A 81 16.41 8.77 -18.67
C PHE A 81 15.37 9.83 -18.28
N ILE A 82 14.64 9.67 -17.18
CA ILE A 82 13.64 10.66 -16.75
C ILE A 82 14.32 11.95 -16.27
N LEU A 83 15.50 11.86 -15.64
CA LEU A 83 16.31 13.05 -15.33
C LEU A 83 16.68 13.80 -16.61
N PHE A 84 17.20 13.08 -17.61
CA PHE A 84 17.46 13.68 -18.93
C PHE A 84 16.19 14.24 -19.57
N TYR A 85 15.07 13.52 -19.50
CA TYR A 85 13.80 13.95 -20.08
C TYR A 85 13.33 15.26 -19.46
N ARG A 86 13.48 15.44 -18.13
CA ARG A 86 13.18 16.71 -17.45
C ARG A 86 14.11 17.83 -17.92
N ASP A 87 15.41 17.57 -18.04
CA ASP A 87 16.37 18.55 -18.56
C ASP A 87 16.10 18.89 -20.04
N PHE A 88 15.64 17.92 -20.83
CA PHE A 88 15.23 18.11 -22.22
C PHE A 88 13.98 19.00 -22.30
N LEU A 89 12.93 18.70 -21.53
CA LEU A 89 11.72 19.53 -21.46
C LEU A 89 12.01 20.97 -21.03
N ASN A 90 12.91 21.15 -20.07
CA ASN A 90 13.28 22.48 -19.60
C ASN A 90 14.04 23.28 -20.66
N ARG A 91 14.90 22.63 -21.45
CA ARG A 91 15.66 23.26 -22.55
C ARG A 91 14.75 23.67 -23.72
N PHE A 92 13.75 22.86 -24.02
CA PHE A 92 12.85 23.07 -25.16
C PHE A 92 11.44 23.50 -24.71
N ARG A 93 11.32 24.21 -23.58
CA ARG A 93 10.03 24.49 -22.94
C ARG A 93 9.03 25.19 -23.86
N GLU A 94 9.51 26.14 -24.67
CA GLU A 94 8.68 26.90 -25.62
C GLU A 94 8.17 26.03 -26.76
N ASP A 95 9.03 25.22 -27.36
CA ASP A 95 8.66 24.29 -28.43
C ASP A 95 7.77 23.15 -27.91
N CYS A 96 8.09 22.62 -26.73
CA CYS A 96 7.32 21.57 -26.06
C CYS A 96 5.93 22.07 -25.60
N SER A 97 5.72 23.38 -25.44
CA SER A 97 4.39 23.91 -25.07
C SER A 97 3.38 23.83 -26.22
N LYS A 98 3.88 23.78 -27.46
CA LYS A 98 3.07 23.79 -28.69
C LYS A 98 2.83 22.39 -29.25
N LEU A 99 3.71 21.44 -28.92
CA LEU A 99 3.71 20.09 -29.47
C LEU A 99 2.90 19.11 -28.61
N MET A 100 2.46 18.02 -29.25
CA MET A 100 1.78 16.94 -28.53
C MET A 100 2.78 16.19 -27.64
N VAL A 101 2.35 15.78 -26.45
CA VAL A 101 3.18 15.02 -25.48
C VAL A 101 3.87 13.80 -26.10
N THR A 102 3.22 13.14 -27.06
CA THR A 102 3.74 11.97 -27.78
C THR A 102 4.93 12.31 -28.68
N GLU A 103 4.92 13.47 -29.34
CA GLU A 103 5.99 13.94 -30.22
C GLU A 103 7.22 14.34 -29.40
N ILE A 104 6.99 15.02 -28.28
CA ILE A 104 8.04 15.42 -27.35
C ILE A 104 8.75 14.19 -26.78
N ALA A 105 7.98 13.15 -26.41
CA ALA A 105 8.55 11.89 -25.95
C ALA A 105 9.39 11.19 -27.01
N LYS A 106 8.97 11.21 -28.29
CA LYS A 106 9.76 10.67 -29.42
C LYS A 106 11.07 11.44 -29.60
N SER A 107 11.01 12.77 -29.62
CA SER A 107 12.17 13.63 -29.77
C SER A 107 13.18 13.46 -28.62
N ALA A 108 12.69 13.38 -27.38
CA ALA A 108 13.55 13.12 -26.23
C ALA A 108 14.16 11.70 -26.27
N GLY A 109 13.40 10.69 -26.72
CA GLY A 109 13.93 9.33 -26.94
C GLY A 109 15.06 9.31 -27.96
N ALA A 110 14.90 10.02 -29.08
CA ALA A 110 15.94 10.17 -30.10
C ALA A 110 17.15 10.95 -29.57
N GLY A 111 16.93 12.01 -28.79
CA GLY A 111 17.99 12.77 -28.12
C GLY A 111 18.80 11.90 -27.17
N TRP A 112 18.15 11.10 -26.33
CA TRP A 112 18.83 10.16 -25.43
C TRP A 112 19.63 9.10 -26.19
N ALA A 113 19.12 8.59 -27.31
CA ALA A 113 19.84 7.61 -28.12
C ALA A 113 21.16 8.19 -28.65
N LYS A 114 21.16 9.46 -29.09
CA LYS A 114 22.32 10.19 -29.62
C LYS A 114 23.38 10.55 -28.58
N LEU A 115 23.04 10.61 -27.29
CA LEU A 115 24.02 10.91 -26.24
C LEU A 115 25.14 9.87 -26.19
N THR A 116 26.35 10.36 -25.91
CA THR A 116 27.53 9.55 -25.63
C THR A 116 27.36 8.74 -24.35
N GLN A 117 28.23 7.74 -24.14
CA GLN A 117 28.16 6.92 -22.95
C GLN A 117 28.54 7.72 -21.70
N GLU A 118 29.45 8.67 -21.84
CA GLU A 118 29.92 9.58 -20.80
C GLU A 118 28.77 10.47 -20.29
N GLU A 119 28.02 11.10 -21.19
CA GLU A 119 26.84 11.90 -20.86
C GLU A 119 25.75 11.04 -20.20
N LYS A 120 25.49 9.84 -20.75
CA LYS A 120 24.56 8.88 -20.13
C LYS A 120 25.01 8.47 -18.73
N ASN A 121 26.32 8.31 -18.51
CA ASN A 121 26.88 7.95 -17.22
C ASN A 121 26.72 9.06 -16.18
N GLU A 122 26.79 10.34 -16.59
CA GLU A 122 26.47 11.47 -15.69
C GLU A 122 25.06 11.33 -15.11
N TYR A 123 24.06 11.07 -15.96
CA TYR A 123 22.67 10.87 -15.53
C TYR A 123 22.51 9.61 -14.65
N LYS A 124 23.24 8.53 -14.95
CA LYS A 124 23.24 7.32 -14.10
C LYS A 124 23.85 7.60 -12.72
N ASN A 125 24.93 8.37 -12.67
CA ASN A 125 25.59 8.76 -11.42
C ASN A 125 24.69 9.68 -10.58
N ARG A 126 24.05 10.67 -11.22
CA ARG A 126 23.06 11.55 -10.58
C ARG A 126 21.88 10.75 -10.01
N HIS A 127 21.34 9.79 -10.78
CA HIS A 127 20.31 8.87 -10.27
C HIS A 127 20.81 8.04 -9.08
N LYS A 128 22.04 7.50 -9.14
CA LYS A 128 22.64 6.71 -8.04
C LYS A 128 22.73 7.52 -6.75
N GLN A 129 23.15 8.78 -6.82
CA GLN A 129 23.21 9.70 -5.68
C GLN A 129 21.81 9.97 -5.10
N LEU A 130 20.86 10.38 -5.94
CA LEU A 130 19.47 10.62 -5.54
C LEU A 130 18.82 9.37 -4.94
N TYR A 131 19.17 8.19 -5.44
CA TYR A 131 18.69 6.92 -4.89
C TYR A 131 19.27 6.63 -3.51
N SER A 132 20.55 6.92 -3.29
CA SER A 132 21.17 6.80 -1.97
C SER A 132 20.51 7.73 -0.95
N GLU A 133 20.21 8.97 -1.32
CA GLU A 133 19.50 9.92 -0.47
C GLU A 133 18.05 9.51 -0.21
N TYR A 134 17.36 9.05 -1.25
CA TYR A 134 16.03 8.47 -1.12
C TYR A 134 16.03 7.31 -0.13
N LYS A 135 17.00 6.40 -0.21
CA LYS A 135 17.11 5.27 0.72
C LYS A 135 17.23 5.75 2.15
N LYS A 136 18.12 6.72 2.44
CA LYS A 136 18.25 7.32 3.78
C LYS A 136 16.92 7.92 4.26
N ARG A 137 16.24 8.71 3.43
CA ARG A 137 14.94 9.30 3.78
C ARG A 137 13.85 8.26 3.99
N HIS A 138 13.84 7.19 3.19
CA HIS A 138 12.89 6.10 3.31
C HIS A 138 13.13 5.28 4.58
N ASP A 139 14.39 5.03 4.93
CA ASP A 139 14.76 4.35 6.17
C ASP A 139 14.36 5.19 7.40
N ILE A 140 14.61 6.51 7.39
CA ILE A 140 14.15 7.44 8.43
C ILE A 140 12.62 7.42 8.54
N TRP A 141 11.92 7.52 7.40
CA TRP A 141 10.46 7.44 7.36
C TRP A 141 9.97 6.12 7.97
N LEU A 142 10.56 4.99 7.60
CA LEU A 142 10.18 3.69 8.15
C LEU A 142 10.39 3.61 9.67
N SER A 143 11.50 4.17 10.17
CA SER A 143 11.78 4.24 11.61
C SER A 143 10.87 5.20 12.39
N SER A 144 10.25 6.17 11.72
CA SER A 144 9.30 7.10 12.34
C SER A 144 7.90 6.52 12.53
N LEU A 145 7.59 5.41 11.85
CA LEU A 145 6.28 4.79 11.92
C LEU A 145 6.17 3.85 13.12
N THR A 146 5.04 3.92 13.83
CA THR A 146 4.74 2.92 14.84
C THR A 146 4.20 1.64 14.17
N PRO A 147 4.29 0.47 14.82
CA PRO A 147 3.68 -0.76 14.30
C PRO A 147 2.18 -0.60 14.02
N ARG A 148 1.48 0.19 14.85
CA ARG A 148 0.06 0.53 14.65
C ARG A 148 -0.18 1.22 13.31
N ASP A 149 0.63 2.23 13.01
CA ASP A 149 0.54 3.01 11.78
C ASP A 149 0.76 2.14 10.55
N ILE A 150 1.77 1.27 10.60
CA ILE A 150 2.11 0.33 9.52
C ILE A 150 0.96 -0.65 9.27
N ILE A 151 0.38 -1.23 10.32
CA ILE A 151 -0.75 -2.16 10.22
C ILE A 151 -1.97 -1.46 9.60
N GLN A 152 -2.33 -0.29 10.10
CA GLN A 152 -3.50 0.45 9.63
C GLN A 152 -3.35 0.90 8.16
N GLU A 153 -2.19 1.41 7.78
CA GLU A 153 -1.89 1.77 6.40
C GLU A 153 -1.88 0.54 5.49
N ASN A 154 -1.32 -0.59 5.92
CA ASN A 154 -1.34 -1.83 5.15
C ASN A 154 -2.75 -2.38 4.97
N LYS A 155 -3.62 -2.28 5.98
CA LYS A 155 -5.06 -2.59 5.87
C LYS A 155 -5.72 -1.70 4.80
N ARG A 156 -5.44 -0.38 4.82
CA ARG A 156 -5.93 0.57 3.82
C ARG A 156 -5.44 0.23 2.40
N ARG A 157 -4.15 -0.07 2.23
CA ARG A 157 -3.56 -0.46 0.93
C ARG A 157 -4.15 -1.75 0.38
N LYS A 158 -4.43 -2.75 1.23
CA LYS A 158 -5.14 -3.99 0.85
C LYS A 158 -6.57 -3.70 0.38
N LEU A 159 -7.31 -2.86 1.11
CA LEU A 159 -8.67 -2.48 0.73
C LEU A 159 -8.71 -1.73 -0.61
N MET A 160 -7.83 -0.74 -0.79
CA MET A 160 -7.70 -0.01 -2.05
C MET A 160 -7.36 -0.95 -3.20
N PHE A 161 -6.41 -1.87 -3.01
CA PHE A 161 -6.07 -2.87 -4.02
C PHE A 161 -7.23 -3.82 -4.34
N LYS A 162 -8.04 -4.22 -3.35
CA LYS A 162 -9.25 -5.04 -3.58
C LYS A 162 -10.31 -4.28 -4.39
N ASN A 163 -10.51 -2.99 -4.10
CA ASN A 163 -11.42 -2.14 -4.86
C ASN A 163 -10.92 -1.93 -6.29
N ASP A 164 -9.62 -1.70 -6.48
CA ASP A 164 -8.99 -1.60 -7.79
C ASP A 164 -9.11 -2.92 -8.57
N LEU A 165 -8.97 -4.08 -7.91
CA LEU A 165 -9.18 -5.39 -8.51
C LEU A 165 -10.63 -5.63 -8.95
N ALA A 166 -11.60 -5.08 -8.21
CA ALA A 166 -13.01 -5.15 -8.56
C ALA A 166 -13.36 -4.21 -9.73
N SER A 167 -12.56 -3.16 -9.95
CA SER A 167 -12.68 -2.31 -11.12
C SER A 167 -11.97 -2.91 -12.34
N GLU A 168 -12.47 -2.70 -13.55
CA GLU A 168 -11.80 -3.11 -14.80
C GLU A 168 -10.51 -2.31 -15.10
N LYS A 169 -10.03 -1.48 -14.17
CA LYS A 169 -8.82 -0.67 -14.35
C LYS A 169 -7.56 -1.54 -14.34
N LYS A 170 -6.51 -1.06 -15.01
CA LYS A 170 -5.19 -1.71 -15.05
C LYS A 170 -4.68 -2.01 -13.63
N LYS A 171 -4.47 -3.30 -13.34
CA LYS A 171 -4.03 -3.86 -12.06
C LYS A 171 -2.63 -3.36 -11.70
N LYS A 172 -2.50 -2.57 -10.63
CA LYS A 172 -1.19 -2.19 -10.05
C LYS A 172 -0.77 -3.21 -9.01
N LYS A 173 0.53 -3.51 -8.90
CA LYS A 173 1.05 -4.42 -7.86
C LYS A 173 0.82 -3.83 -6.46
N LEU A 174 0.25 -4.63 -5.54
CA LEU A 174 0.14 -4.27 -4.13
C LEU A 174 1.53 -4.06 -3.51
N ARG A 175 1.70 -2.94 -2.80
CA ARG A 175 2.95 -2.58 -2.11
C ARG A 175 2.67 -2.32 -0.65
N LEU A 176 3.02 -3.27 0.20
CA LEU A 176 2.88 -3.14 1.65
C LEU A 176 4.15 -2.53 2.25
N ILE A 177 3.97 -1.74 3.31
CA ILE A 177 5.04 -1.29 4.18
C ILE A 177 5.52 -2.53 4.96
N LYS A 178 6.83 -2.74 5.01
CA LYS A 178 7.41 -3.84 5.78
C LYS A 178 7.41 -3.44 7.25
N ASP A 179 6.74 -4.22 8.07
CA ASP A 179 6.75 -4.04 9.52
C ASP A 179 8.01 -4.70 10.10
N PRO A 180 8.89 -3.96 10.81
CA PRO A 180 10.05 -4.53 11.48
C PRO A 180 9.70 -5.58 12.54
N ASN A 181 8.52 -5.46 13.16
CA ASN A 181 8.06 -6.37 14.22
C ASN A 181 7.28 -7.57 13.68
N PHE A 182 7.05 -7.66 12.37
CA PHE A 182 6.36 -8.79 11.78
C PHE A 182 7.27 -10.04 11.85
N PRO A 183 6.86 -11.09 12.60
CA PRO A 183 7.68 -12.29 12.72
C PRO A 183 7.90 -12.92 11.35
N THR A 184 9.15 -13.24 11.02
CA THR A 184 9.46 -13.92 9.76
C THR A 184 9.31 -15.42 9.94
N PRO A 185 8.69 -16.14 8.99
CA PRO A 185 8.55 -17.59 9.10
C PRO A 185 9.93 -18.28 9.14
N PRO A 186 10.05 -19.40 9.88
CA PRO A 186 11.29 -20.17 9.93
C PRO A 186 11.69 -20.63 8.54
N LYS A 187 13.01 -20.74 8.32
CA LYS A 187 13.54 -21.28 7.06
C LYS A 187 13.22 -22.78 6.99
N THR A 188 13.00 -23.32 5.81
CA THR A 188 12.73 -24.76 5.68
C THR A 188 13.99 -25.59 5.98
N PRO A 189 13.87 -26.89 6.32
CA PRO A 189 15.03 -27.75 6.59
C PRO A 189 16.09 -27.72 5.48
N TYR A 190 15.65 -27.71 4.22
CA TYR A 190 16.53 -27.60 3.05
C TYR A 190 17.32 -26.29 3.05
N ILE A 191 16.69 -25.16 3.39
CA ILE A 191 17.38 -23.87 3.41
C ILE A 191 18.41 -23.83 4.54
N TYR A 192 18.14 -24.42 5.71
CA TYR A 192 19.15 -24.55 6.76
C TYR A 192 20.33 -25.40 6.30
N PHE A 193 20.07 -26.53 5.63
CA PHE A 193 21.11 -27.34 5.00
C PHE A 193 21.93 -26.54 3.98
N ALA A 194 21.25 -25.85 3.07
CA ALA A 194 21.87 -25.03 2.05
C ALA A 194 22.73 -23.92 2.68
N MET A 195 22.24 -23.25 3.72
CA MET A 195 22.98 -22.21 4.44
C MET A 195 24.22 -22.76 5.16
N LYS A 196 24.13 -23.92 5.83
CA LYS A 196 25.29 -24.53 6.52
C LYS A 196 26.37 -25.03 5.55
N ARG A 197 25.99 -25.35 4.31
CA ARG A 197 26.90 -25.80 3.25
C ARG A 197 27.43 -24.65 2.38
N MET A 198 26.89 -23.46 2.54
CA MET A 198 27.40 -22.24 1.93
C MET A 198 28.47 -21.64 2.84
N ASP A 199 29.69 -21.48 2.32
CA ASP A 199 30.74 -20.71 2.99
C ASP A 199 30.24 -19.28 3.29
N GLU A 200 30.48 -18.83 4.53
CA GLU A 200 30.23 -17.47 5.00
C GLU A 200 31.09 -16.47 4.19
N GLY A 201 30.58 -16.03 3.03
CA GLY A 201 31.29 -15.10 2.16
C GLY A 201 31.03 -15.29 0.67
N SER A 202 30.46 -16.42 0.25
CA SER A 202 30.07 -16.60 -1.15
C SER A 202 28.77 -15.82 -1.42
N GLY A 203 28.89 -14.62 -2.01
CA GLY A 203 27.79 -13.66 -2.18
C GLY A 203 26.50 -14.21 -2.81
N ARG A 204 26.24 -13.93 -4.09
CA ARG A 204 25.03 -14.48 -4.75
C ARG A 204 25.25 -15.93 -5.12
N ILE A 205 24.30 -16.79 -4.77
CA ILE A 205 24.27 -18.20 -5.16
C ILE A 205 24.11 -18.26 -6.68
N GLY A 206 25.13 -18.79 -7.37
CA GLY A 206 25.03 -19.15 -8.79
C GLY A 206 24.06 -20.32 -8.97
N LEU A 207 23.40 -20.39 -10.13
CA LEU A 207 22.41 -21.45 -10.41
C LEU A 207 23.03 -22.85 -10.27
N ASP A 208 24.26 -23.04 -10.76
CA ASP A 208 24.98 -24.33 -10.70
C ASP A 208 25.15 -24.84 -9.27
N LYS A 209 25.49 -23.94 -8.33
CA LYS A 209 25.67 -24.27 -6.90
C LYS A 209 24.32 -24.60 -6.24
N LEU A 210 23.22 -24.01 -6.72
CA LEU A 210 21.88 -24.36 -6.23
C LEU A 210 21.48 -25.77 -6.69
N GLU A 211 21.78 -26.14 -7.94
CA GLU A 211 21.50 -27.49 -8.47
C GLU A 211 22.27 -28.57 -7.70
N GLU A 212 23.55 -28.32 -7.40
CA GLU A 212 24.38 -29.19 -6.56
C GLU A 212 23.74 -29.43 -5.19
N LEU A 213 23.36 -28.35 -4.49
CA LEU A 213 22.73 -28.44 -3.17
C LEU A 213 21.40 -29.20 -3.19
N VAL A 214 20.59 -29.02 -4.24
CA VAL A 214 19.35 -29.79 -4.41
C VAL A 214 19.66 -31.28 -4.57
N PHE A 215 20.69 -31.61 -5.36
CA PHE A 215 21.10 -32.99 -5.58
C PHE A 215 21.62 -33.65 -4.31
N ASP A 216 22.48 -32.96 -3.57
CA ASP A 216 22.99 -33.41 -2.28
C ASP A 216 21.88 -33.64 -1.25
N TRP A 217 20.97 -32.68 -1.13
CA TRP A 217 19.83 -32.80 -0.22
C TRP A 217 18.96 -34.03 -0.53
N LYS A 218 18.79 -34.37 -1.81
CA LYS A 218 18.04 -35.57 -2.21
C LYS A 218 18.75 -36.85 -1.79
N ARG A 219 20.09 -36.88 -1.80
CA ARG A 219 20.91 -38.03 -1.41
C ARG A 219 21.02 -38.24 0.11
N LEU A 220 20.84 -37.18 0.90
CA LEU A 220 20.86 -37.30 2.36
C LEU A 220 19.80 -38.28 2.86
N THR A 221 20.20 -39.12 3.82
CA THR A 221 19.30 -40.09 4.45
C THR A 221 18.31 -39.39 5.38
N PHE A 222 17.32 -40.12 5.87
CA PHE A 222 16.37 -39.59 6.86
C PHE A 222 17.09 -39.15 8.15
N GLU A 223 18.06 -39.93 8.62
CA GLU A 223 18.83 -39.60 9.81
C GLU A 223 19.69 -38.33 9.61
N ASP A 224 20.27 -38.13 8.42
CA ASP A 224 21.02 -36.91 8.13
C ASP A 224 20.13 -35.67 8.01
N LYS A 225 18.87 -35.86 7.59
CA LYS A 225 17.85 -34.79 7.51
C LYS A 225 17.25 -34.43 8.86
N LYS A 226 17.21 -35.38 9.78
CA LYS A 226 16.63 -35.27 11.12
C LYS A 226 17.06 -34.03 11.90
N PRO A 227 18.36 -33.64 11.99
CA PRO A 227 18.75 -32.43 12.70
C PRO A 227 18.13 -31.16 12.09
N TYR A 228 18.06 -31.05 10.77
CA TYR A 228 17.46 -29.90 10.09
C TYR A 228 15.94 -29.84 10.28
N VAL A 229 15.28 -30.98 10.29
CA VAL A 229 13.83 -31.08 10.55
C VAL A 229 13.53 -30.72 12.00
N LYS A 230 14.35 -31.18 12.94
CA LYS A 230 14.24 -30.82 14.36
C LYS A 230 14.38 -29.30 14.56
N GLU A 231 15.45 -28.71 14.03
CA GLU A 231 15.71 -27.26 14.12
C GLU A 231 14.56 -26.43 13.51
N TYR A 232 14.04 -26.86 12.35
CA TYR A 232 12.85 -26.24 11.74
C TYR A 232 11.61 -26.31 12.63
N ASN A 233 11.32 -27.47 13.23
CA ASN A 233 10.13 -27.63 14.07
C ASN A 233 10.23 -26.78 15.35
N GLU A 234 11.41 -26.68 15.94
CA GLU A 234 11.65 -25.83 17.12
C GLU A 234 11.48 -24.34 16.78
N GLU A 235 12.05 -23.87 15.66
CA GLU A 235 11.87 -22.47 15.22
C GLU A 235 10.42 -22.20 14.78
N LYS A 236 9.74 -23.19 14.21
CA LYS A 236 8.33 -23.09 13.86
C LYS A 236 7.46 -22.85 15.08
N LEU A 237 7.72 -23.55 16.18
CA LEU A 237 7.00 -23.32 17.43
C LEU A 237 7.25 -21.90 17.95
N ARG A 238 8.50 -21.43 17.99
CA ARG A 238 8.84 -20.05 18.36
C ARG A 238 8.15 -19.01 17.48
N TYR A 239 8.12 -19.23 16.18
CA TYR A 239 7.44 -18.36 15.23
C TYR A 239 5.93 -18.31 15.48
N GLU A 240 5.31 -19.45 15.79
CA GLU A 240 3.88 -19.50 16.12
C GLU A 240 3.56 -18.67 17.37
N GLU A 241 4.38 -18.78 18.42
CA GLU A 241 4.27 -17.96 19.64
C GLU A 241 4.43 -16.46 19.32
N GLN A 242 5.49 -16.08 18.60
CA GLN A 242 5.72 -14.69 18.18
C GLN A 242 4.56 -14.14 17.32
N MET A 243 4.00 -14.97 16.44
CA MET A 243 2.85 -14.59 15.60
C MET A 243 1.56 -14.46 16.42
N GLU A 244 1.39 -15.22 17.50
CA GLU A 244 0.27 -15.03 18.41
C GLU A 244 0.37 -13.71 19.17
N GLU A 245 1.56 -13.37 19.68
CA GLU A 245 1.82 -12.08 20.31
C GLU A 245 1.59 -10.92 19.33
N TYR A 246 2.09 -11.06 18.10
CA TYR A 246 1.86 -10.07 17.04
C TYR A 246 0.37 -9.92 16.70
N ARG A 247 -0.39 -11.02 16.64
CA ARG A 247 -1.84 -11.00 16.41
C ARG A 247 -2.61 -10.35 17.56
N LYS A 248 -2.22 -10.61 18.81
CA LYS A 248 -2.79 -9.96 20.00
C LYS A 248 -2.53 -8.45 19.96
N MET A 249 -1.30 -8.05 19.65
CA MET A 249 -0.95 -6.65 19.42
C MET A 249 -1.84 -6.04 18.33
N GLU A 250 -1.95 -6.67 17.16
CA GLU A 250 -2.81 -6.20 16.06
C GLU A 250 -4.29 -6.07 16.46
N SER A 251 -4.81 -7.01 17.25
CA SER A 251 -6.21 -7.01 17.69
C SER A 251 -6.51 -5.99 18.80
N SER A 252 -5.50 -5.56 19.54
CA SER A 252 -5.65 -4.55 20.61
C SER A 252 -5.68 -3.10 20.10
N LEU A 253 -5.46 -2.90 18.80
CA LEU A 253 -5.31 -1.60 18.13
C LEU A 253 -6.56 -1.13 17.39
#